data_AF-A0A3N4IDJ7-F1
#
_entry.id   AF-A0A3N4IDJ7-F1
#
_cell.length_a   1.000
_cell.length_b   1.000
_cell.length_c   1.000
_cell.angle_alpha   90.00
_cell.angle_beta   90.00
_cell.angle_gamma   90.00
#
_symmetry.space_group_name_H-M   'P 1'
#
loop_
_entity.id
_entity.type
_entity.pdbx_description
1 polymer ?
#
loop_
_entity_poly.entity_id
_entity_poly.type
_entity_poly.pdbx_seq_one_letter_code
_entity_poly.pdbx_strand_id
1 'polypeptide(L)'
;MDNNTEDIRERATSIIEILLQAESRREFHSRAIKECDVNARVDPRERAIYFSRINFELKEAIDKIIAQNAARGPVPSHDALAILQLELHYQSKKDEYDVAYAERAYEREEIRKIATAELEQAKDTIRRNKLYKEGSLAKPSVCGKSARTKEG
;
A
#
# COMPACT_ATOMS: atom_id res chain seq x y z
N MET A 1 -18.19 21.98 -44.10
CA MET A 1 -19.24 21.83 -43.06
C MET A 1 -18.69 20.88 -41.98
N ASP A 2 -17.48 21.11 -41.50
CA ASP A 2 -16.66 20.03 -40.93
C ASP A 2 -16.42 20.15 -39.42
N ASN A 3 -16.78 21.30 -38.82
CA ASN A 3 -16.50 21.60 -37.41
C ASN A 3 -17.18 20.67 -36.40
N ASN A 4 -18.32 20.06 -36.75
CA ASN A 4 -19.08 19.25 -35.79
C ASN A 4 -18.49 17.84 -35.61
N THR A 5 -17.86 17.30 -36.65
CA THR A 5 -17.27 15.95 -36.63
C THR A 5 -15.89 15.94 -35.98
N GLU A 6 -15.11 17.00 -36.19
CA GLU A 6 -13.80 17.22 -35.55
C GLU A 6 -13.98 17.36 -34.02
N ASP A 7 -14.95 18.17 -33.57
CA ASP A 7 -15.29 18.37 -32.15
C ASP A 7 -15.79 17.08 -31.46
N ILE A 8 -16.50 16.20 -32.18
CA ILE A 8 -16.88 14.88 -31.65
C ILE A 8 -15.65 13.97 -31.51
N ARG A 9 -14.74 13.99 -32.49
CA ARG A 9 -13.51 13.16 -32.45
C ARG A 9 -12.58 13.59 -31.33
N GLU A 10 -12.32 14.89 -31.18
CA GLU A 10 -11.45 15.42 -30.12
C GLU A 10 -11.99 15.08 -28.72
N ARG A 11 -13.31 15.25 -28.50
CA ARG A 11 -13.94 14.83 -27.24
C ARG A 11 -13.85 13.32 -27.01
N ALA A 12 -14.07 12.51 -28.04
CA ALA A 12 -13.95 11.06 -27.92
C ALA A 12 -12.53 10.62 -27.57
N THR A 13 -11.52 11.21 -28.22
CA THR A 13 -10.10 10.96 -27.91
C THR A 13 -9.76 11.35 -26.47
N SER A 14 -10.20 12.53 -26.03
CA SER A 14 -10.00 12.98 -24.64
C SER A 14 -10.64 12.04 -23.61
N ILE A 15 -11.87 11.56 -23.86
CA ILE A 15 -12.54 10.58 -22.99
C ILE A 15 -11.77 9.25 -22.96
N ILE A 16 -11.26 8.78 -24.10
CA ILE A 16 -10.46 7.54 -24.18
C ILE A 16 -9.18 7.69 -23.35
N GLU A 17 -8.47 8.81 -23.45
CA GLU A 17 -7.26 9.07 -22.67
C GLU A 17 -7.54 9.08 -21.16
N ILE A 18 -8.62 9.75 -20.73
CA ILE A 18 -9.05 9.77 -19.32
C ILE A 18 -9.33 8.35 -18.81
N LEU A 19 -10.01 7.53 -19.62
CA LEU A 19 -10.32 6.14 -19.27
C LEU A 19 -9.05 5.27 -19.15
N LEU A 20 -8.11 5.41 -20.10
CA LEU A 20 -6.85 4.67 -20.07
C LEU A 20 -6.00 5.03 -18.84
N GLN A 21 -5.92 6.33 -18.50
CA GLN A 21 -5.23 6.78 -17.29
C GLN A 21 -5.91 6.24 -16.02
N ALA A 22 -7.24 6.26 -15.96
CA ALA A 22 -7.99 5.75 -14.81
C ALA A 22 -7.82 4.23 -14.65
N GLU A 23 -7.75 3.47 -15.74
CA GLU A 23 -7.48 2.02 -15.69
C GLU A 23 -6.08 1.71 -15.17
N SER A 24 -5.06 2.43 -15.62
CA SER A 24 -3.70 2.33 -15.10
C SER A 24 -3.63 2.63 -13.59
N ARG A 25 -4.25 3.73 -13.14
CA ARG A 25 -4.33 4.06 -11.71
C ARG A 25 -5.05 2.98 -10.90
N ARG A 26 -6.19 2.49 -11.39
CA ARG A 26 -6.96 1.41 -10.74
C ARG A 26 -6.10 0.16 -10.54
N GLU A 27 -5.34 -0.23 -11.55
CA GLU A 27 -4.44 -1.38 -11.45
C GLU A 27 -3.32 -1.14 -10.44
N PHE A 28 -2.67 0.02 -10.49
CA PHE A 28 -1.62 0.41 -9.55
C PHE A 28 -2.08 0.32 -8.10
N HIS A 29 -3.20 1.00 -7.76
CA HIS A 29 -3.72 1.00 -6.39
C HIS A 29 -4.20 -0.39 -5.94
N SER A 30 -4.76 -1.19 -6.85
CA SER A 30 -5.11 -2.58 -6.54
C SER A 30 -3.88 -3.44 -6.20
N ARG A 31 -2.76 -3.24 -6.91
CA ARG A 31 -1.50 -3.93 -6.63
C ARG A 31 -0.89 -3.46 -5.31
N ALA A 32 -0.86 -2.16 -5.05
CA ALA A 32 -0.35 -1.59 -3.79
C ALA A 32 -1.09 -2.16 -2.56
N ILE A 33 -2.42 -2.30 -2.62
CA ILE A 33 -3.20 -2.92 -1.53
C ILE A 33 -2.79 -4.40 -1.34
N LYS A 34 -2.61 -5.16 -2.42
CA LYS A 34 -2.17 -6.56 -2.35
C LYS A 34 -0.78 -6.69 -1.73
N GLU A 35 0.15 -5.81 -2.09
CA GLU A 35 1.50 -5.79 -1.50
C GLU A 35 1.44 -5.46 0.00
N CYS A 36 0.59 -4.51 0.41
CA CYS A 36 0.34 -4.25 1.82
C CYS A 36 -0.17 -5.51 2.54
N ASP A 37 -1.13 -6.22 1.96
CA ASP A 37 -1.66 -7.46 2.55
C ASP A 37 -0.61 -8.58 2.65
N VAL A 38 0.30 -8.69 1.66
CA VAL A 38 1.42 -9.64 1.70
C VAL A 38 2.39 -9.27 2.81
N ASN A 39 2.83 -8.01 2.86
CA ASN A 39 3.78 -7.54 3.89
C ASN A 39 3.21 -7.73 5.30
N ALA A 40 1.93 -7.42 5.51
CA ALA A 40 1.26 -7.64 6.80
C ALA A 40 1.30 -9.10 7.29
N ARG A 41 1.37 -10.08 6.37
CA ARG A 41 1.48 -11.50 6.71
C ARG A 41 2.93 -11.94 6.97
N VAL A 42 3.88 -11.30 6.32
CA VAL A 42 5.31 -11.64 6.41
C VAL A 42 5.96 -11.00 7.64
N ASP A 43 5.58 -9.76 7.96
CA ASP A 43 6.14 -8.95 9.05
C ASP A 43 6.21 -9.68 10.40
N PRO A 44 5.16 -10.37 10.89
CA PRO A 44 5.24 -11.08 12.18
C PRO A 44 6.29 -12.19 12.18
N ARG A 45 6.49 -12.86 11.02
CA ARG A 45 7.49 -13.91 10.87
C ARG A 45 8.89 -13.32 10.89
N GLU A 46 9.10 -12.20 10.20
CA GLU A 46 10.40 -11.50 10.20
C GLU A 46 10.76 -11.04 11.61
N ARG A 47 9.80 -10.47 12.35
CA ARG A 47 9.98 -10.11 13.76
C ARG A 47 10.41 -11.31 14.61
N ALA A 48 9.72 -12.45 14.46
CA ALA A 48 10.08 -13.66 15.20
C ALA A 48 11.49 -14.17 14.88
N ILE A 49 11.89 -14.13 13.60
CA ILE A 49 13.23 -14.49 13.16
C ILE A 49 14.27 -13.55 13.75
N TYR A 50 14.02 -12.24 13.72
CA TYR A 50 14.91 -11.24 14.30
C TYR A 50 15.12 -11.49 15.81
N PHE A 51 14.04 -11.69 16.57
CA PHE A 51 14.13 -11.96 18.00
C PHE A 51 14.84 -13.29 18.32
N SER A 52 14.61 -14.32 17.52
CA SER A 52 15.31 -15.59 17.67
C SER A 52 16.82 -15.43 17.47
N ARG A 53 17.26 -14.62 16.50
CA ARG A 53 18.68 -14.34 16.26
C ARG A 53 19.30 -13.57 17.42
N ILE A 54 18.63 -12.52 17.89
CA ILE A 54 19.07 -11.74 19.04
C ILE A 54 19.23 -12.62 20.30
N ASN A 55 18.25 -13.50 20.58
CA ASN A 55 18.34 -14.41 21.71
C ASN A 55 19.50 -15.41 21.58
N PHE A 56 19.76 -15.89 20.36
CA PHE A 56 20.89 -16.77 20.09
C PHE A 56 22.23 -16.07 20.34
N GLU A 57 22.40 -14.84 19.83
CA GLU A 57 23.61 -14.05 20.02
C GLU A 57 23.84 -13.69 21.49
N LEU A 58 22.78 -13.31 22.22
CA LEU A 58 22.85 -13.07 23.67
C LEU A 58 23.33 -14.32 24.41
N LYS A 59 22.78 -15.49 24.06
CA LYS A 59 23.18 -16.75 24.68
C LYS A 59 24.66 -17.05 24.41
N GLU A 60 25.12 -16.94 23.16
CA GLU A 60 26.53 -17.13 22.82
C GLU A 60 27.45 -16.15 23.56
N ALA A 61 27.02 -14.90 23.74
CA ALA A 61 27.78 -13.89 24.46
C ALA A 61 27.90 -14.23 25.95
N ILE A 62 26.81 -14.67 26.59
CA ILE A 62 26.80 -15.14 27.98
C ILE A 62 27.68 -16.39 28.13
N ASP A 63 27.54 -17.37 27.25
CA ASP A 63 28.33 -18.62 27.28
C ASP A 63 29.84 -18.32 27.18
N LYS A 64 30.24 -17.31 26.39
CA LYS A 64 31.65 -16.85 26.30
C LYS A 64 32.14 -16.25 27.61
N ILE A 65 31.32 -15.44 28.30
CA ILE A 65 31.68 -14.88 29.62
C ILE A 65 31.89 -16.03 30.61
N ILE A 66 30.93 -16.97 30.68
CA ILE A 66 31.01 -18.13 31.58
C ILE A 66 32.28 -18.94 31.31
N ALA A 67 32.61 -19.21 30.05
CA ALA A 67 33.80 -19.96 29.66
C ALA A 67 35.11 -19.23 30.04
N GLN A 68 35.18 -17.91 29.83
CA GLN A 68 36.35 -17.10 30.21
C GLN A 68 36.56 -17.08 31.72
N ASN A 69 35.48 -17.10 32.50
CA ASN A 69 35.54 -17.08 33.96
C ASN A 69 35.88 -18.45 34.55
N ALA A 70 35.38 -19.53 33.96
CA ALA A 70 35.80 -20.88 34.32
C ALA A 70 37.33 -21.08 34.17
N ALA A 71 37.96 -20.39 33.22
CA ALA A 71 39.40 -20.42 33.02
C ALA A 71 40.22 -19.57 34.02
N ARG A 72 39.60 -18.61 34.74
CA ARG A 72 40.28 -17.63 35.62
C ARG A 72 40.06 -17.84 37.12
N GLY A 73 39.15 -18.73 37.52
CA GLY A 73 38.78 -18.97 38.92
C GLY A 73 37.59 -18.11 39.38
N PRO A 74 36.95 -18.43 40.52
CA PRO A 74 35.66 -17.84 40.90
C PRO A 74 35.80 -16.41 41.41
N VAL A 75 35.29 -15.43 40.66
CA VAL A 75 35.06 -14.05 41.13
C VAL A 75 33.60 -13.66 40.85
N PRO A 76 32.68 -13.83 41.82
CA PRO A 76 31.23 -13.82 41.56
C PRO A 76 30.60 -12.47 41.15
N SER A 77 31.23 -11.33 41.47
CA SER A 77 30.58 -10.01 41.35
C SER A 77 30.76 -9.30 40.01
N HIS A 78 31.83 -9.60 39.25
CA HIS A 78 32.05 -9.00 37.93
C HIS A 78 31.16 -9.64 36.84
N ASP A 79 30.74 -10.88 37.05
CA ASP A 79 30.03 -11.70 36.07
C ASP A 79 28.57 -11.26 35.93
N ALA A 80 27.91 -10.99 37.06
CA ALA A 80 26.52 -10.55 37.07
C ALA A 80 26.37 -9.19 36.36
N LEU A 81 27.30 -8.26 36.56
CA LEU A 81 27.23 -6.96 35.90
C LEU A 81 27.43 -7.06 34.39
N ALA A 82 28.39 -7.88 33.94
CA ALA A 82 28.65 -8.06 32.51
C ALA A 82 27.47 -8.74 31.79
N ILE A 83 26.86 -9.75 32.42
CA ILE A 83 25.65 -10.41 31.91
C ILE A 83 24.49 -9.43 31.85
N LEU A 84 24.23 -8.66 32.92
CA LEU A 84 23.17 -7.65 32.95
C LEU A 84 23.35 -6.58 31.85
N GLN A 85 24.59 -6.16 31.59
CA GLN A 85 24.89 -5.22 30.51
C GLN A 85 24.59 -5.80 29.13
N LEU A 86 24.89 -7.09 28.90
CA LEU A 86 24.51 -7.78 27.66
C LEU A 86 22.99 -7.90 27.53
N GLU A 87 22.31 -8.33 28.57
CA GLU A 87 20.84 -8.44 28.58
C GLU A 87 20.19 -7.10 28.25
N LEU A 88 20.64 -6.02 28.89
CA LEU A 88 20.15 -4.67 28.62
C LEU A 88 20.42 -4.23 27.18
N HIS A 89 21.63 -4.50 26.66
CA HIS A 89 22.00 -4.15 25.29
C HIS A 89 21.10 -4.86 24.26
N TYR A 90 20.94 -6.17 24.39
CA TYR A 90 20.13 -6.96 23.46
C TYR A 90 18.63 -6.70 23.64
N GLN A 91 18.17 -6.35 24.85
CA GLN A 91 16.80 -5.90 25.07
C GLN A 91 16.55 -4.57 24.35
N SER A 92 17.45 -3.59 24.46
CA SER A 92 17.35 -2.32 23.73
C SER A 92 17.25 -2.53 22.22
N LYS A 93 17.94 -3.53 21.67
CA LYS A 93 17.84 -3.86 20.23
C LYS A 93 16.48 -4.43 19.84
N LYS A 94 15.85 -5.22 20.70
CA LYS A 94 14.47 -5.70 20.49
C LYS A 94 13.48 -4.53 20.54
N ASP A 95 13.66 -3.64 21.49
CA ASP A 95 12.79 -2.47 21.66
C ASP A 95 12.90 -1.52 20.46
N GLU A 96 14.12 -1.24 19.98
CA GLU A 96 14.37 -0.49 18.73
C GLU A 96 13.64 -1.13 17.53
N TYR A 97 13.71 -2.46 17.41
CA TYR A 97 13.05 -3.18 16.34
C TYR A 97 11.53 -3.13 16.46
N ASP A 98 10.98 -3.22 17.68
CA ASP A 98 9.54 -3.15 17.93
C ASP A 98 8.97 -1.78 17.57
N VAL A 99 9.70 -0.70 17.86
CA VAL A 99 9.35 0.64 17.41
C VAL A 99 9.31 0.71 15.88
N ALA A 100 10.37 0.28 15.20
CA ALA A 100 10.42 0.28 13.74
C ALA A 100 9.35 -0.63 13.11
N TYR A 101 9.01 -1.75 13.76
CA TYR A 101 7.93 -2.64 13.35
C TYR A 101 6.57 -1.94 13.44
N ALA A 102 6.30 -1.22 14.52
CA ALA A 102 5.07 -0.46 14.71
C ALA A 102 4.94 0.68 13.69
N GLU A 103 6.03 1.39 13.40
CA GLU A 103 6.08 2.42 12.37
C GLU A 103 5.75 1.86 10.98
N ARG A 104 6.39 0.77 10.57
CA ARG A 104 6.06 0.10 9.28
C ARG A 104 4.62 -0.37 9.22
N ALA A 105 4.08 -0.85 10.34
CA ALA A 105 2.68 -1.27 10.41
C ALA A 105 1.72 -0.10 10.23
N TYR A 106 2.03 1.05 10.84
CA TYR A 106 1.28 2.29 10.68
C TYR A 106 1.36 2.81 9.23
N GLU A 107 2.57 2.94 8.67
CA GLU A 107 2.78 3.42 7.30
C GLU A 107 2.03 2.57 6.28
N ARG A 108 2.08 1.25 6.43
CA ARG A 108 1.35 0.33 5.56
C ARG A 108 -0.16 0.55 5.64
N GLU A 109 -0.70 0.76 6.82
CA GLU A 109 -2.14 1.02 6.99
C GLU A 109 -2.53 2.36 6.35
N GLU A 110 -1.69 3.40 6.47
CA GLU A 110 -1.91 4.68 5.78
C GLU A 110 -1.85 4.54 4.26
N ILE A 111 -0.85 3.83 3.72
CA ILE A 111 -0.75 3.53 2.29
C ILE A 111 -2.00 2.78 1.82
N ARG A 112 -2.48 1.81 2.60
CA ARG A 112 -3.69 1.03 2.28
C ARG A 112 -4.92 1.93 2.23
N LYS A 113 -5.10 2.84 3.20
CA LYS A 113 -6.22 3.79 3.21
C LYS A 113 -6.20 4.68 1.98
N ILE A 114 -5.05 5.29 1.67
CA ILE A 114 -4.88 6.16 0.50
C ILE A 114 -5.16 5.38 -0.78
N ALA A 115 -4.54 4.20 -0.95
CA ALA A 115 -4.75 3.38 -2.13
C ALA A 115 -6.21 2.92 -2.29
N THR A 116 -6.91 2.65 -1.19
CA THR A 116 -8.33 2.28 -1.23
C THR A 116 -9.20 3.45 -1.70
N ALA A 117 -8.94 4.66 -1.17
CA ALA A 117 -9.67 5.87 -1.59
C ALA A 117 -9.45 6.19 -3.08
N GLU A 118 -8.18 6.18 -3.53
CA GLU A 118 -7.82 6.41 -4.92
C GLU A 118 -8.37 5.34 -5.87
N LEU A 119 -8.43 4.09 -5.42
CA LEU A 119 -9.03 3.00 -6.17
C LEU A 119 -10.53 3.24 -6.43
N GLU A 120 -11.27 3.69 -5.41
CA GLU A 120 -12.68 4.05 -5.58
C GLU A 120 -12.86 5.26 -6.49
N GLN A 121 -12.01 6.29 -6.36
CA GLN A 121 -12.03 7.44 -7.27
C GLN A 121 -11.77 7.04 -8.73
N ALA A 122 -10.83 6.13 -8.98
CA ALA A 122 -10.55 5.60 -10.31
C ALA A 122 -11.74 4.80 -10.86
N LYS A 123 -12.36 3.95 -10.03
CA LYS A 123 -13.58 3.19 -10.41
C LYS A 123 -14.74 4.12 -10.76
N ASP A 124 -14.97 5.16 -9.96
CA ASP A 124 -16.04 6.13 -10.20
C ASP A 124 -15.78 6.97 -11.44
N THR A 125 -14.53 7.32 -11.72
CA THR A 125 -14.14 8.00 -12.97
C THR A 125 -14.45 7.14 -14.19
N ILE A 126 -14.12 5.84 -14.14
CA ILE A 126 -14.46 4.89 -15.20
C ILE A 126 -15.98 4.76 -15.33
N ARG A 127 -16.71 4.61 -14.22
CA ARG A 127 -18.18 4.46 -14.20
C ARG A 127 -18.87 5.65 -14.84
N ARG A 128 -18.52 6.88 -14.43
CA ARG A 128 -19.10 8.11 -14.97
C ARG A 128 -18.86 8.25 -16.47
N ASN A 129 -17.62 8.06 -16.92
CA ASN A 129 -17.27 8.22 -18.34
C ASN A 129 -17.86 7.12 -19.24
N LYS A 130 -18.08 5.90 -18.72
CA LYS A 130 -18.84 4.87 -19.43
C LYS A 130 -20.31 5.27 -19.63
N LEU A 131 -20.96 5.81 -18.60
CA LEU A 131 -22.35 6.30 -18.70
C LEU A 131 -22.50 7.46 -19.68
N TYR A 132 -21.54 8.38 -19.74
CA TYR A 132 -21.53 9.45 -20.75
C TYR A 132 -21.43 8.90 -22.19
N LYS A 133 -20.70 7.81 -22.41
CA LYS A 133 -20.58 7.16 -23.73
C LYS A 133 -21.90 6.51 -24.16
N GLU A 134 -22.65 5.93 -23.23
CA GLU A 134 -23.97 5.34 -23.49
C GLU A 134 -25.07 6.40 -23.68
N GLY A 135 -25.04 7.47 -22.89
CA GLY A 135 -26.00 8.59 -22.98
C GLY A 135 -25.83 9.48 -24.22
N SER A 136 -24.60 9.62 -24.74
CA SER A 136 -24.31 10.39 -25.97
C SER A 136 -24.60 9.63 -27.27
N LEU A 137 -24.77 8.30 -27.21
CA LEU A 137 -25.21 7.47 -28.34
C LEU A 137 -26.74 7.39 -28.48
N ALA A 138 -27.50 7.90 -27.51
CA ALA A 138 -28.94 8.07 -27.62
C ALA A 138 -29.24 9.26 -28.55
N LYS A 139 -29.36 9.01 -29.85
CA LYS A 139 -29.79 10.01 -30.84
C LYS A 139 -31.13 10.65 -30.39
N PRO A 140 -31.33 11.96 -30.62
CA PRO A 140 -32.64 12.58 -30.46
C PRO A 140 -33.63 11.87 -31.40
N SER A 141 -34.72 11.34 -30.84
CA SER A 141 -35.83 10.87 -31.66
C SER A 141 -36.37 12.07 -32.43
N VAL A 142 -36.07 12.13 -33.73
CA VAL A 142 -36.69 13.09 -34.64
C VAL A 142 -38.15 12.67 -34.78
N CYS A 143 -39.01 13.18 -33.90
CA CYS A 143 -40.45 13.14 -34.09
C CYS A 143 -40.79 14.21 -35.12
N GLY A 144 -40.74 13.82 -36.40
CA GLY A 144 -41.22 14.63 -37.50
C GLY A 144 -42.73 14.84 -37.37
N LYS A 145 -43.14 16.04 -36.98
CA LYS A 145 -44.48 16.55 -37.29
C LYS A 145 -44.32 17.77 -38.18
N SER A 146 -44.29 17.51 -39.49
CA SER A 146 -44.68 18.47 -40.50
C SER A 146 -46.17 18.76 -40.31
N ALA A 147 -46.50 19.92 -39.75
CA ALA A 147 -47.85 20.45 -39.75
C ALA A 147 -47.88 21.66 -40.70
N ARG A 148 -48.46 21.41 -41.87
CA ARG A 148 -48.86 22.36 -42.91
C ARG A 148 -49.49 23.61 -42.31
N THR A 149 -48.97 24.77 -42.70
CA THR A 149 -49.71 26.03 -42.75
C THR A 149 -50.96 25.84 -43.62
N LYS A 150 -52.11 26.28 -43.11
CA LYS A 150 -53.26 26.66 -43.93
C LYS A 150 -53.61 28.10 -43.60
N GLU A 151 -53.44 28.95 -44.60
CA GLU A 151 -54.11 30.24 -44.73
C GLU A 151 -55.62 30.01 -44.88
N GLY A 152 -56.40 30.92 -44.32
CA GLY A 152 -57.86 30.96 -44.34
C GLY A 152 -58.37 31.96 -43.33
#